data_AF-A0A3M2BVB1-F1
#
_entry.id   AF-A0A3M2BVB1-F1
#
_cell.length_a   1.000
_cell.length_b   1.000
_cell.length_c   1.000
_cell.angle_alpha   90.00
_cell.angle_beta   90.00
_cell.angle_gamma   90.00
#
_symmetry.space_group_name_H-M   'P 1'
#
loop_
_entity.id
_entity.type
_entity.pdbx_description
1 polymer ?
#
loop_
_entity_poly.entity_id
_entity_poly.type
_entity_poly.pdbx_seq_one_letter_code
_entity_poly.pdbx_strand_id
1 'polypeptide(L)'
;MRRLRRNRFQQTAEMNITAFMNLMVILVPFLLLTTVFSHLVIVELNLPTAKKSTDQSPENIPLRLEVVIRPDRIDVIGMNRKAVSYPKKQGQYNLSGLQTLMKNIKAEHPDHTSISLLAEDGIAYA
;
A
#
# COMPACT_ATOMS: atom_id res chain seq x y z
N MET A 1 -58.97 -44.35 48.19
CA MET A 1 -58.42 -44.27 46.82
C MET A 1 -58.08 -42.82 46.50
N ARG A 2 -56.79 -42.48 46.51
CA ARG A 2 -56.30 -41.09 46.51
C ARG A 2 -56.01 -40.67 45.06
N ARG A 3 -56.83 -39.76 44.52
CA ARG A 3 -56.67 -39.18 43.17
C ARG A 3 -55.35 -38.41 43.10
N LEU A 4 -54.38 -38.95 42.37
CA LEU A 4 -53.15 -38.24 42.00
C LEU A 4 -53.48 -37.25 40.88
N ARG A 5 -53.82 -36.02 41.28
CA ARG A 5 -53.99 -34.89 40.38
C ARG A 5 -52.59 -34.49 39.89
N ARG A 6 -52.23 -34.93 38.68
CA ARG A 6 -50.99 -34.56 38.01
C ARG A 6 -51.06 -33.07 37.68
N ASN A 7 -50.46 -32.25 38.55
CA ASN A 7 -50.22 -30.85 38.27
C ASN A 7 -49.24 -30.82 37.09
N ARG A 8 -49.77 -30.59 35.88
CA ARG A 8 -48.95 -30.13 34.77
C ARG A 8 -48.47 -28.77 35.22
N PHE A 9 -47.23 -28.74 35.70
CA PHE A 9 -46.43 -27.52 35.71
C PHE A 9 -46.52 -26.99 34.29
N GLN A 10 -47.44 -26.06 34.06
CA GLN A 10 -47.20 -25.01 33.11
C GLN A 10 -45.95 -24.32 33.63
N GLN A 11 -44.79 -24.81 33.21
CA GLN A 11 -43.64 -23.96 33.00
C GLN A 11 -44.10 -23.03 31.89
N THR A 12 -44.86 -22.02 32.29
CA THR A 12 -44.98 -20.77 31.56
C THR A 12 -43.59 -20.48 31.07
N ALA A 13 -43.48 -20.35 29.76
CA ALA A 13 -42.27 -19.95 29.11
C ALA A 13 -41.88 -18.57 29.66
N GLU A 14 -41.22 -18.55 30.83
CA GLU A 14 -40.19 -17.58 31.17
C GLU A 14 -39.06 -17.84 30.19
N MET A 15 -39.39 -17.56 28.93
CA MET A 15 -38.64 -17.80 27.74
C MET A 15 -37.45 -16.87 27.86
N ASN A 16 -36.36 -17.40 28.39
CA ASN A 16 -35.02 -16.97 28.04
C ASN A 16 -34.74 -15.48 28.26
N ILE A 17 -35.42 -14.74 29.15
CA ILE A 17 -35.13 -13.31 29.34
C ILE A 17 -33.65 -13.13 29.69
N THR A 18 -33.12 -13.93 30.61
CA THR A 18 -31.68 -13.96 30.93
C THR A 18 -30.81 -14.36 29.72
N ALA A 19 -31.26 -15.29 28.87
CA ALA A 19 -30.51 -15.70 27.70
C ALA A 19 -30.53 -14.65 26.56
N PHE A 20 -31.64 -13.91 26.40
CA PHE A 20 -31.77 -12.78 25.50
C PHE A 20 -30.95 -11.59 25.98
N MET A 21 -30.94 -11.32 27.29
CA MET A 21 -30.08 -10.33 27.91
C MET A 21 -28.59 -10.67 27.69
N ASN A 22 -28.21 -11.94 27.88
CA ASN A 22 -26.85 -12.40 27.58
C ASN A 22 -26.48 -12.22 26.11
N LEU A 23 -27.43 -12.43 25.19
CA LEU A 23 -27.23 -12.21 23.77
C LEU A 23 -26.99 -10.72 23.46
N MET A 24 -27.81 -9.81 24.01
CA MET A 24 -27.60 -8.37 23.85
C MET A 24 -26.25 -7.90 24.41
N VAL A 25 -25.85 -8.39 25.59
CA VAL A 25 -24.57 -8.07 26.23
C VAL A 25 -23.38 -8.55 25.41
N ILE A 26 -23.50 -9.66 24.67
CA ILE A 26 -22.42 -10.17 23.79
C ILE A 26 -22.29 -9.38 22.50
N LEU A 27 -23.39 -8.78 22.01
CA LEU A 27 -23.40 -8.01 20.76
C LEU A 27 -22.67 -6.67 20.88
N VAL A 28 -22.78 -5.99 22.02
CA VAL A 28 -22.12 -4.69 22.26
C VAL A 28 -20.59 -4.77 22.11
N PRO A 29 -19.86 -5.63 22.84
CA PRO A 29 -18.42 -5.76 22.69
C PRO A 29 -18.03 -6.34 21.32
N PHE A 30 -18.87 -7.18 20.70
CA PHE A 30 -18.61 -7.72 19.36
C PHE A 30 -18.64 -6.62 18.30
N LEU A 31 -19.67 -5.76 18.31
CA LEU A 31 -19.76 -4.61 17.40
C LEU A 31 -18.60 -3.63 17.61
N LEU A 32 -18.23 -3.37 18.87
CA LEU A 32 -17.07 -2.54 19.20
C LEU A 32 -15.74 -3.16 18.73
N LEU A 33 -15.52 -4.47 18.90
CA LEU A 33 -14.31 -5.15 18.42
C LEU A 33 -14.20 -5.11 16.89
N THR A 34 -15.29 -5.42 16.18
CA THR A 34 -15.28 -5.42 14.69
C THR A 34 -14.96 -4.04 14.10
N THR A 35 -15.45 -2.97 14.74
CA THR A 35 -15.18 -1.60 14.28
C THR A 35 -13.76 -1.15 14.59
N VAL A 36 -13.21 -1.50 15.76
CA VAL A 36 -11.82 -1.18 16.14
C VAL A 36 -10.80 -1.88 15.25
N PHE A 37 -11.11 -3.06 14.71
CA PHE A 37 -10.24 -3.74 13.73
C PHE A 37 -10.49 -3.32 12.27
N SER A 38 -11.48 -2.46 12.00
CA SER A 38 -11.75 -1.97 10.63
C SER A 38 -10.80 -0.85 10.18
N HIS A 39 -9.73 -0.57 10.92
CA HIS A 39 -8.60 0.22 10.45
C HIS A 39 -7.79 -0.60 9.44
N LEU A 40 -8.41 -0.87 8.29
CA LEU A 40 -7.73 -1.37 7.11
C LEU A 40 -6.71 -0.31 6.67
N VAL A 41 -5.46 -0.75 6.60
CA VAL A 41 -4.34 -0.03 6.00
C VAL A 41 -4.76 0.39 4.60
N ILE A 42 -5.04 1.67 4.41
CA ILE A 42 -5.20 2.24 3.07
C ILE A 42 -3.80 2.28 2.48
N VAL A 43 -3.46 1.26 1.69
CA VAL A 43 -2.35 1.38 0.75
C VAL A 43 -2.85 2.28 -0.36
N GLU A 44 -2.55 3.58 -0.26
CA GLU A 44 -2.77 4.52 -1.35
C GLU A 44 -1.86 4.13 -2.52
N LEU A 45 -2.37 3.25 -3.39
CA LEU A 45 -1.79 3.03 -4.69
C LEU A 45 -2.09 4.29 -5.52
N ASN A 46 -1.13 5.21 -5.51
CA ASN A 46 -1.12 6.36 -6.40
C ASN A 46 -0.88 5.86 -7.83
N LEU A 47 -1.91 5.30 -8.46
CA LEU A 47 -1.92 5.11 -9.90
C LEU A 47 -2.09 6.50 -10.52
N PRO A 48 -1.18 6.96 -11.39
CA PRO A 48 -1.40 8.19 -12.13
C PRO A 48 -2.60 7.95 -13.04
N THR A 49 -3.78 8.34 -12.56
CA THR A 49 -4.95 8.45 -13.42
C THR A 49 -4.60 9.51 -14.44
N ALA A 50 -4.67 9.15 -15.72
CA ALA A 50 -4.56 10.09 -16.84
C ALA A 50 -5.79 11.01 -16.85
N LYS A 51 -6.01 11.77 -15.78
CA LYS A 51 -6.90 12.92 -15.80
C LYS A 51 -6.13 14.04 -16.46
N LYS A 52 -6.58 14.37 -17.67
CA LYS A 52 -6.23 15.62 -18.36
C LYS A 52 -6.34 16.76 -17.36
N SER A 53 -5.17 17.30 -17.03
CA SER A 53 -4.90 18.67 -16.60
C SER A 53 -6.13 19.54 -16.41
N THR A 54 -6.51 19.75 -15.16
CA THR A 54 -7.06 21.03 -14.72
C THR A 54 -6.05 21.61 -13.74
N ASP A 55 -5.28 22.58 -14.23
CA ASP A 55 -4.58 23.63 -13.48
C ASP A 55 -4.01 23.24 -12.11
N GLN A 56 -3.01 22.35 -12.11
CA GLN A 56 -2.03 22.35 -11.03
C GLN A 56 -0.73 22.90 -11.61
N SER A 57 -0.27 24.02 -11.04
CA SER A 57 1.02 24.63 -11.37
C SER A 57 2.11 23.55 -11.42
N PRO A 58 2.96 23.50 -12.47
CA PRO A 58 4.01 22.50 -12.61
C PRO A 58 5.05 22.50 -11.48
N GLU A 59 5.01 23.46 -10.55
CA GLU A 59 6.02 23.64 -9.49
C GLU A 59 5.98 22.61 -8.36
N ASN A 60 4.92 21.81 -8.20
CA ASN A 60 4.77 20.94 -7.02
C ASN A 60 4.66 19.43 -7.32
N ILE A 61 5.01 18.98 -8.53
CA ILE A 61 5.15 17.54 -8.78
C ILE A 61 6.56 17.13 -8.33
N PRO A 62 6.72 16.35 -7.25
CA PRO A 62 8.04 15.97 -6.77
C PRO A 62 8.77 15.15 -7.85
N LEU A 63 9.99 15.56 -8.20
CA LEU A 63 10.84 14.82 -9.11
C LEU A 63 11.11 13.43 -8.53
N ARG A 64 10.50 12.39 -9.12
CA ARG A 64 10.80 10.99 -8.81
C ARG A 64 11.76 10.45 -9.86
N LEU A 65 12.98 10.14 -9.41
CA LEU A 65 14.02 9.48 -10.21
C LEU A 65 14.10 8.01 -9.84
N GLU A 66 14.08 7.17 -10.86
CA GLU A 66 14.18 5.74 -10.75
C GLU A 66 15.31 5.24 -11.65
N VAL A 67 16.25 4.49 -11.08
CA VAL A 67 17.37 3.87 -11.79
C VAL A 67 17.16 2.37 -11.76
N VAL A 68 16.94 1.79 -12.93
CA VAL A 68 16.74 0.36 -13.12
C VAL A 68 18.00 -0.24 -13.71
N ILE A 69 18.68 -1.09 -12.95
CA ILE A 69 19.82 -1.86 -13.40
C ILE A 69 19.29 -3.19 -13.95
N ARG A 70 19.59 -3.45 -15.22
CA ARG A 70 19.31 -4.70 -15.92
C ARG A 70 20.62 -5.40 -16.29
N PRO A 71 20.61 -6.70 -16.61
CA PRO A 71 21.82 -7.42 -16.98
C PRO A 71 22.59 -6.81 -18.17
N ASP A 72 21.87 -6.16 -19.09
CA ASP A 72 22.34 -5.64 -20.37
C ASP A 72 22.35 -4.11 -20.49
N ARG A 73 21.72 -3.38 -19.55
CA ARG A 73 21.61 -1.90 -19.60
C ARG A 73 21.27 -1.29 -18.24
N ILE A 74 21.44 0.01 -18.13
CA ILE A 74 20.92 0.83 -17.04
C ILE A 74 19.90 1.79 -17.62
N ASP A 75 18.68 1.77 -17.10
CA ASP A 75 17.62 2.69 -17.48
C ASP A 75 17.42 3.72 -16.37
N VAL A 76 17.37 5.00 -16.74
CA VAL A 76 17.03 6.10 -15.83
C VAL A 76 15.70 6.67 -16.26
N ILE A 77 14.71 6.58 -15.37
CA ILE A 77 13.33 7.00 -15.60
C ILE A 77 13.04 8.17 -14.65
N GLY A 78 12.53 9.27 -15.19
CA GLY A 78 12.06 10.41 -14.42
C GLY A 78 10.64 10.76 -14.83
N MET A 79 9.73 10.98 -13.88
CA MET A 79 8.31 11.22 -14.18
C MET A 79 8.07 12.42 -15.12
N ASN A 80 9.00 13.39 -15.14
CA ASN A 80 8.93 14.59 -15.99
C ASN A 80 10.01 14.63 -17.09
N ARG A 81 10.73 13.53 -17.36
CA ARG A 81 11.81 13.50 -18.37
C ARG A 81 11.76 12.21 -19.21
N LYS A 82 12.34 12.26 -20.40
CA LYS A 82 12.51 11.08 -21.25
C LYS A 82 13.40 10.07 -20.55
N ALA A 83 13.01 8.78 -20.59
CA ALA A 83 13.84 7.70 -20.10
C ALA A 83 15.17 7.65 -20.88
N VAL A 84 16.29 7.59 -20.17
CA VAL A 84 17.62 7.47 -20.76
C VAL A 84 18.15 6.06 -20.49
N SER A 85 18.49 5.34 -21.55
CA SER A 85 19.03 3.98 -21.46
C SER A 85 20.51 3.96 -21.82
N TYR A 86 21.30 3.35 -20.94
CA TYR A 86 22.73 3.14 -21.11
C TYR A 86 23.00 1.64 -21.31
N PRO A 87 23.24 1.18 -22.55
CA PRO A 87 23.57 -0.21 -22.78
C PRO A 87 24.93 -0.57 -22.17
N LYS A 88 25.03 -1.79 -21.65
CA LYS A 88 26.26 -2.38 -21.15
C LYS A 88 27.20 -2.61 -22.33
N LYS A 89 28.42 -2.08 -22.27
CA LYS A 89 29.45 -2.25 -23.30
C LYS A 89 30.59 -3.05 -22.72
N GLN A 90 31.04 -4.08 -23.43
CA GLN A 90 32.17 -4.93 -23.02
C GLN A 90 32.03 -5.52 -21.60
N GLY A 91 30.81 -5.91 -21.22
CA GLY A 91 30.54 -6.48 -19.90
C GLY A 91 30.54 -5.47 -18.74
N GLN A 92 30.77 -4.17 -19.02
CA GLN A 92 30.80 -3.12 -18.00
C GLN A 92 29.62 -2.15 -18.15
N TYR A 93 29.08 -1.74 -17.02
CA TYR A 93 28.06 -0.70 -16.96
C TYR A 93 28.68 0.67 -17.23
N ASN A 94 27.96 1.52 -17.97
CA ASN A 94 28.39 2.87 -18.26
C ASN A 94 28.11 3.82 -17.08
N LEU A 95 28.89 3.66 -16.01
CA LEU A 95 28.77 4.45 -14.79
C LEU A 95 29.17 5.93 -15.00
N SER A 96 30.09 6.21 -15.93
CA SER A 96 30.50 7.59 -16.25
C SER A 96 29.38 8.39 -16.92
N GLY A 97 28.61 7.75 -17.80
CA GLY A 97 27.40 8.32 -18.40
C GLY A 97 26.34 8.62 -17.34
N LEU A 98 26.10 7.65 -16.44
CA LEU A 98 25.15 7.81 -15.32
C LEU A 98 25.55 8.96 -14.40
N GLN A 99 26.84 9.06 -14.03
CA GLN A 99 27.33 10.11 -13.14
C GLN A 99 27.15 11.51 -13.75
N THR A 100 27.43 11.65 -15.04
CA THR A 100 27.24 12.92 -15.77
C THR A 100 25.76 13.32 -15.77
N LEU A 101 24.88 12.36 -16.05
CA LEU A 101 23.44 12.58 -16.04
C LEU A 101 22.93 12.97 -14.64
N MET A 102 23.39 12.30 -13.59
CA MET A 102 23.00 12.60 -12.20
C MET A 102 23.47 13.99 -11.75
N LYS A 103 24.68 14.41 -12.15
CA LYS A 103 25.17 15.78 -11.88
C LYS A 103 24.30 16.83 -12.55
N ASN A 104 23.92 16.61 -13.81
CA ASN A 104 23.05 17.54 -14.55
C ASN A 104 21.68 17.64 -13.89
N ILE A 105 21.10 16.51 -13.48
CA ILE A 105 19.81 16.48 -12.79
C ILE A 105 19.90 17.19 -11.43
N LYS A 106 20.99 17.01 -10.69
CA LYS A 106 21.20 17.68 -9.41
C LYS A 106 21.37 19.20 -9.56
N ALA A 107 21.96 19.66 -10.66
CA ALA A 107 22.09 21.07 -10.97
C ALA A 107 20.73 21.72 -11.32
N GLU A 108 19.87 20.99 -12.03
CA GLU A 108 18.52 21.46 -12.39
C GLU A 108 17.53 21.38 -11.22
N HIS A 109 17.73 20.44 -10.30
CA HIS A 109 16.85 20.21 -9.16
C HIS A 109 17.65 20.08 -7.84
N PRO A 110 18.15 21.20 -7.28
CA PRO A 110 18.99 21.20 -6.07
C PRO A 110 18.30 20.62 -4.84
N ASP A 111 16.99 20.79 -4.73
CA ASP A 111 16.21 20.41 -3.55
C ASP A 111 15.86 18.91 -3.51
N HIS A 112 16.02 18.20 -4.62
CA HIS A 112 15.73 16.77 -4.71
C HIS A 112 17.00 15.92 -4.50
N THR A 113 16.94 15.00 -3.53
CA THR A 113 18.04 14.07 -3.17
C THR A 113 17.61 12.61 -3.11
N SER A 114 16.32 12.32 -3.29
CA SER A 114 15.80 10.95 -3.27
C SER A 114 15.91 10.30 -4.65
N ILE A 115 16.36 9.05 -4.66
CA ILE A 115 16.43 8.21 -5.86
C ILE A 115 15.99 6.79 -5.48
N SER A 116 15.22 6.16 -6.36
CA SER A 116 14.87 4.74 -6.23
C SER A 116 15.83 3.92 -7.09
N LEU A 117 16.45 2.89 -6.51
CA LEU A 117 17.33 1.97 -7.21
C LEU A 117 16.66 0.60 -7.29
N LEU A 118 16.42 0.12 -8.51
CA LEU A 118 15.89 -1.21 -8.77
C LEU A 118 16.96 -2.02 -9.47
N ALA A 119 17.23 -3.21 -8.95
CA ALA A 119 18.10 -4.17 -9.58
C ALA A 119 17.26 -5.39 -9.97
N GLU A 120 17.40 -5.82 -11.22
CA GLU A 120 16.86 -7.11 -11.66
C GLU A 120 17.60 -8.29 -10.99
N ASP A 121 16.93 -9.43 -10.88
CA ASP A 121 17.50 -10.63 -10.26
C ASP A 121 18.75 -11.10 -11.02
N GLY A 122 19.74 -11.60 -10.29
CA GLY A 122 21.03 -12.05 -10.85
C GLY A 122 22.09 -10.97 -11.08
N ILE A 123 21.89 -9.74 -10.61
CA ILE A 123 22.94 -8.70 -10.61
C ILE A 123 23.86 -8.91 -9.41
N ALA A 124 25.12 -9.22 -9.69
CA ALA A 124 26.14 -9.37 -8.64
C ALA A 124 26.38 -8.04 -7.92
N TYR A 125 26.20 -8.06 -6.60
CA TYR A 125 26.66 -6.99 -5.71
C TYR A 125 28.17 -7.16 -5.54
N ALA A 126 28.93 -6.18 -6.01
CA ALA A 126 30.39 -6.13 -5.86
C ALA A 126 30.77 -5.40 -4.58
#